data_AF-A0A520V2I6-F1
#
_entry.id   AF-A0A520V2I6-F1
#
_cell.length_a   1.000
_cell.length_b   1.000
_cell.length_c   1.000
_cell.angle_alpha   90.00
_cell.angle_beta   90.00
_cell.angle_gamma   90.00
#
_symmetry.space_group_name_H-M   'P 1'
#
loop_
_entity.id
_entity.type
_entity.pdbx_description
1 polymer ?
#
loop_
_entity_poly.entity_id
_entity_poly.type
_entity_poly.pdbx_seq_one_letter_code
_entity_poly.pdbx_strand_id
1 'polypeptide(L)' 'MSDYKSNQTKDLFSSQVDIQTKRFFFDLKENHKGKYLRITEQSGGRSSIVVPIEGIREFEDQINLIIDKSAE' A
#
# COMPACT_ATOMS: atom_id res chain seq x y z
N MET A 1 -18.51 -28.68 -13.72
CA MET A 1 -18.04 -27.44 -14.37
C MET A 1 -17.33 -26.64 -13.30
N SER A 2 -16.08 -27.03 -13.10
CA SER A 2 -15.21 -26.63 -12.00
C SER A 2 -14.16 -25.68 -12.57
N ASP A 3 -13.62 -24.79 -11.72
CA ASP A 3 -12.47 -23.91 -11.98
C ASP A 3 -12.79 -22.45 -12.33
N TYR A 4 -13.67 -21.81 -11.55
CA TYR A 4 -13.44 -20.39 -11.22
C TYR A 4 -12.26 -20.35 -10.25
N LYS A 5 -11.02 -20.35 -10.77
CA LYS A 5 -9.83 -19.98 -10.00
C LYS A 5 -10.08 -18.59 -9.42
N SER A 6 -10.54 -18.54 -8.17
CA SER A 6 -10.58 -17.32 -7.39
C SER A 6 -9.16 -16.78 -7.40
N ASN A 7 -8.99 -15.55 -7.90
CA ASN A 7 -7.75 -14.82 -7.79
C ASN A 7 -7.58 -14.46 -6.31
N GLN A 8 -7.22 -15.46 -5.47
CA GLN A 8 -7.14 -15.33 -4.02
C GLN A 8 -6.00 -14.36 -3.71
N THR A 9 -6.38 -13.15 -3.35
CA THR A 9 -5.47 -12.23 -2.69
C THR A 9 -5.51 -12.55 -1.21
N LYS A 10 -4.35 -12.85 -0.63
CA LYS A 10 -4.18 -13.08 0.80
C LYS A 10 -3.75 -11.77 1.46
N ASP A 11 -4.44 -11.37 2.50
CA ASP A 11 -4.07 -10.23 3.32
C ASP A 11 -3.05 -10.70 4.38
N LEU A 12 -1.87 -10.08 4.40
CA LEU A 12 -0.75 -10.48 5.26
C LEU A 12 -0.66 -9.58 6.50
N PHE A 13 -0.79 -8.27 6.31
CA PHE A 13 -0.73 -7.27 7.36
C PHE A 13 -1.43 -6.00 6.91
N SER A 14 -2.07 -5.30 7.86
CA SER A 14 -2.70 -4.00 7.61
C SER A 14 -2.39 -3.05 8.75
N SER A 15 -2.16 -1.79 8.41
CA SER A 15 -2.08 -0.68 9.35
C SER A 15 -2.73 0.56 8.77
N GLN A 16 -2.94 1.58 9.59
CA GLN A 16 -3.55 2.83 9.16
C GLN A 16 -3.00 4.02 9.94
N VAL A 17 -3.15 5.21 9.37
CA VAL A 17 -2.90 6.50 10.03
C VAL A 17 -3.96 7.51 9.63
N ASP A 18 -4.41 8.29 10.60
CA ASP A 18 -5.33 9.41 10.39
C ASP A 18 -4.53 10.72 10.43
N ILE A 19 -4.61 11.51 9.35
CA ILE A 19 -3.93 12.79 9.19
C ILE A 19 -4.97 13.82 8.75
N GLN A 20 -5.31 14.75 9.64
CA GLN A 20 -6.35 15.76 9.41
C GLN A 20 -7.68 15.11 8.96
N THR A 21 -8.15 15.42 7.75
CA THR A 21 -9.39 14.88 7.17
C THR A 21 -9.17 13.62 6.33
N LYS A 22 -7.93 13.10 6.27
CA LYS A 22 -7.55 11.94 5.47
C LYS A 22 -7.20 10.76 6.36
N ARG A 23 -7.66 9.57 5.97
CA ARG A 23 -7.26 8.28 6.52
C ARG A 23 -6.46 7.52 5.47
N PHE A 24 -5.27 7.08 5.80
CA PHE A 24 -4.44 6.25 4.94
C PHE A 24 -4.39 4.82 5.47
N PHE A 25 -4.59 3.83 4.60
CA PHE A 25 -4.44 2.41 4.89
C PHE A 25 -3.23 1.85 4.16
N PHE A 26 -2.45 1.03 4.84
CA PHE A 26 -1.25 0.36 4.33
C PHE A 26 -1.46 -1.14 4.46
N ASP A 27 -1.80 -1.80 3.34
CA ASP A 27 -2.10 -3.22 3.31
C ASP A 27 -1.00 -3.99 2.59
N LEU A 28 -0.26 -4.84 3.31
CA LEU A 28 0.63 -5.84 2.73
C LEU A 28 -0.21 -7.05 2.31
N LYS A 29 -0.22 -7.36 1.01
CA LYS A 29 -1.02 -8.43 0.42
C LYS A 29 -0.16 -9.31 -0.47
N GLU A 30 -0.68 -10.49 -0.80
CA GLU A 30 -0.04 -11.47 -1.68
C GLU A 30 -1.05 -12.01 -2.69
N ASN A 31 -0.67 -12.06 -3.96
CA ASN A 31 -1.46 -12.73 -5.00
C ASN A 31 -0.53 -13.61 -5.86
N HIS A 32 -1.05 -14.17 -6.96
CA HIS A 32 -0.27 -15.04 -7.86
C HIS A 32 0.96 -14.38 -8.49
N LYS A 33 1.08 -13.04 -8.47
CA LYS A 33 2.22 -12.28 -8.98
C LYS A 33 3.26 -11.95 -7.90
N GLY A 34 3.01 -12.29 -6.64
CA GLY A 34 3.88 -11.99 -5.52
C GLY A 34 3.24 -11.07 -4.48
N LYS A 35 4.08 -10.53 -3.58
CA LYS A 35 3.66 -9.65 -2.50
C LYS A 35 3.71 -8.20 -2.94
N TYR A 36 2.81 -7.39 -2.41
CA TYR A 36 2.75 -5.97 -2.70
C TYR A 36 2.15 -5.20 -1.53
N LEU A 37 2.56 -3.94 -1.39
CA LEU A 37 1.92 -2.97 -0.52
C LEU A 37 0.86 -2.23 -1.31
N ARG A 38 -0.39 -2.21 -0.82
CA ARG A 38 -1.43 -1.31 -1.31
C ARG A 38 -1.59 -0.17 -0.32
N ILE A 39 -1.40 1.06 -0.80
CA ILE A 39 -1.65 2.27 -0.02
C ILE A 39 -2.96 2.88 -0.50
N THR A 40 -3.89 3.12 0.43
CA THR A 40 -5.21 3.68 0.11
C THR A 40 -5.44 4.97 0.89
N GLU A 41 -5.76 6.06 0.18
CA GLU A 41 -6.27 7.28 0.80
C GLU A 41 -7.80 7.24 0.84
N GLN A 42 -8.37 7.60 1.99
CA GLN A 42 -9.81 7.80 2.19
C GLN A 42 -10.07 9.17 2.83
N SER A 43 -10.89 9.97 2.16
CA SER A 43 -11.35 11.28 2.67
C SER A 43 -12.81 11.49 2.25
N GLY A 44 -13.07 12.21 1.15
CA GLY A 44 -14.38 12.27 0.47
C GLY A 44 -14.52 11.27 -0.68
N GLY A 45 -13.41 10.64 -1.07
CA GLY A 45 -13.33 9.56 -2.06
C GLY A 45 -12.30 8.53 -1.62
N ARG A 46 -12.10 7.49 -2.45
CA ARG A 46 -11.13 6.42 -2.20
C ARG A 46 -10.20 6.28 -3.41
N SER A 47 -8.90 6.48 -3.21
CA SER A 47 -7.86 6.26 -4.21
C SER A 47 -6.81 5.30 -3.68
N SER A 48 -6.18 4.51 -4.55
CA SER A 48 -5.16 3.54 -4.14
C SER A 48 -4.01 3.47 -5.12
N ILE A 49 -2.81 3.25 -4.59
CA ILE A 49 -1.63 2.85 -5.36
C ILE A 49 -1.15 1.46 -4.89
N VAL A 50 -0.38 0.79 -5.74
CA VAL A 50 0.24 -0.50 -5.44
C VAL A 50 1.74 -0.39 -5.67
N VAL A 51 2.52 -0.79 -4.67
CA VAL A 51 3.97 -0.87 -4.71
C VAL A 51 4.36 -2.35 -4.61
N PRO A 52 5.02 -2.94 -5.63
CA PRO A 52 5.58 -4.28 -5.51
C PRO A 52 6.54 -4.37 -4.33
N ILE A 53 6.55 -5.50 -3.61
CA ILE A 53 7.38 -5.61 -2.40
C ILE A 53 8.88 -5.45 -2.70
N GLU A 54 9.28 -5.81 -3.92
CA GLU A 54 10.65 -5.75 -4.41
C GLU A 54 11.19 -4.32 -4.49
N GLY A 55 10.31 -3.32 -4.68
CA GLY A 55 10.67 -1.90 -4.78
C GLY A 55 10.35 -1.08 -3.53
N ILE A 56 10.03 -1.73 -2.40
CA ILE A 56 9.54 -1.03 -1.21
C ILE A 56 10.65 -0.23 -0.51
N ARG A 57 11.91 -0.67 -0.63
CA ARG A 57 13.07 0.00 -0.02
C ARG A 57 13.41 1.29 -0.74
N GLU A 58 13.41 1.27 -2.07
CA GLU A 58 13.60 2.45 -2.89
C GLU A 58 12.46 3.46 -2.68
N PHE A 59 11.24 2.97 -2.47
CA PHE A 59 10.09 3.82 -2.10
C PHE A 59 10.27 4.47 -0.72
N GLU A 60 10.74 3.71 0.28
CA GLU A 60 11.09 4.21 1.62
C GLU A 60 12.19 5.29 1.55
N ASP A 61 13.23 5.07 0.75
CA ASP A 61 14.33 6.02 0.57
C ASP A 61 13.83 7.36 0.01
N GLN A 62 12.90 7.35 -0.94
CA GLN A 62 12.30 8.58 -1.46
C GLN A 62 11.45 9.31 -0.41
N ILE A 63 10.72 8.59 0.44
CA ILE A 63 9.97 9.21 1.55
C ILE A 63 10.93 9.87 2.54
N ASN A 64 11.98 9.16 2.96
CA ASN A 64 12.98 9.70 3.89
C ASN A 64 13.66 10.95 3.34
N LEU A 65 14.03 10.94 2.05
CA LEU A 65 14.59 12.12 1.39
C LEU A 65 13.66 13.33 1.45
N ILE A 66 12.35 13.13 1.24
CA ILE A 66 11.36 14.21 1.35
C ILE A 66 11.20 14.68 2.80
N ILE A 67 11.24 13.77 3.78
CA ILE A 67 11.20 14.12 5.20
C ILE A 67 12.38 15.02 5.56
N ASP A 68 13.60 14.62 5.20
CA ASP A 68 14.81 15.39 5.46
C ASP A 68 14.72 16.79 4.84
N LYS A 69 14.18 16.88 3.60
CA LYS A 69 13.98 18.15 2.90
C LYS A 69 12.87 19.02 3.46
N SER A 70 11.87 18.44 4.13
CA SER A 70 10.78 19.19 4.74
C SER A 70 11.14 19.86 6.06
N ALA A 71 12.28 19.49 6.65
CA ALA A 71 12.80 20.05 7.90
C ALA A 71 13.77 21.23 7.68
N GLU A 72 14.13 21.53 6.43
CA GLU A 72 14.86 22.75 5.99
C GLU A 72 13.91 23.95 5.90
#